data_AF-A0A0F9GUK3-F1
#
_entry.id   AF-A0A0F9GUK3-F1
#
_cell.length_a   1.000
_cell.length_b   1.000
_cell.length_c   1.000
_cell.angle_alpha   90.00
_cell.angle_beta   90.00
_cell.angle_gamma   90.00
#
_symmetry.space_group_name_H-M   'P 1'
#
loop_
_entity.id
_entity.type
_entity.pdbx_description
1 polymer ?
#
loop_
_entity_poly.entity_id
_entity_poly.type
_entity_poly.pdbx_seq_one_letter_code
_entity_poly.pdbx_strand_id
1 'polypeptide(L)'
;MKQIQPNKIIVFFLVILFPSMGIIPAQQEHGEPSLLFRSDETIELTLTMGIRTVLRDVGDDREQHPARISYLSSNGEIVELPLKIRTRGHFRRDPMNCDFPPLRLNFASKTSGNTIFEGQDKLKS
;
A
#
# COMPACT_ATOMS: atom_id res chain seq x y z
N MET A 1 -47.10 36.29 58.79
CA MET A 1 -45.99 35.44 59.24
C MET A 1 -44.83 35.58 58.27
N LYS A 2 -43.69 36.07 58.77
CA LYS A 2 -42.29 35.93 58.29
C LYS A 2 -41.99 35.90 56.77
N GLN A 3 -41.54 37.08 56.29
CA GLN A 3 -40.28 37.37 55.57
C GLN A 3 -39.67 36.32 54.63
N ILE A 4 -39.48 36.70 53.35
CA ILE A 4 -38.19 36.66 52.61
C ILE A 4 -38.29 37.46 51.29
N GLN A 5 -37.17 38.06 50.89
CA GLN A 5 -36.97 39.36 50.21
C GLN A 5 -36.98 39.33 48.65
N PRO A 6 -36.97 40.50 47.96
CA PRO A 6 -37.29 40.66 46.54
C PRO A 6 -36.07 40.81 45.58
N ASN A 7 -36.35 40.57 44.29
CA ASN A 7 -35.75 41.17 43.09
C ASN A 7 -34.23 41.03 42.81
N LYS A 8 -33.90 40.51 41.62
CA LYS A 8 -33.02 41.10 40.58
C LYS A 8 -32.21 40.02 39.83
N ILE A 9 -32.29 40.09 38.50
CA ILE A 9 -31.19 39.82 37.55
C ILE A 9 -30.75 38.34 37.58
N ILE A 10 -30.94 37.57 36.52
CA ILE A 10 -29.91 37.41 35.50
C ILE A 10 -30.62 36.92 34.24
N VAL A 11 -30.57 37.77 33.21
CA VAL A 11 -30.77 37.38 31.82
C VAL A 11 -29.72 36.31 31.53
N PHE A 12 -30.11 35.04 31.48
CA PHE A 12 -29.23 33.98 31.00
C PHE A 12 -29.24 34.06 29.47
N PHE A 13 -28.47 35.01 28.94
CA PHE A 13 -28.09 35.06 27.54
C PHE A 13 -27.51 33.68 27.21
N LEU A 14 -28.24 32.93 26.40
CA LEU A 14 -27.78 31.71 25.76
C LEU A 14 -26.62 32.11 24.82
N VAL A 15 -25.42 32.29 25.38
CA VAL A 15 -24.19 32.45 24.62
C VAL A 15 -23.94 31.10 23.98
N ILE A 16 -24.36 30.99 22.72
CA ILE A 16 -23.97 29.91 21.84
C ILE A 16 -22.47 30.05 21.62
N LEU A 17 -21.68 29.43 22.48
CA LEU A 17 -20.26 29.22 22.30
C LEU A 17 -20.11 28.12 21.24
N PHE A 18 -20.36 28.44 19.97
CA PHE A 18 -19.88 27.62 18.86
C PHE A 18 -18.35 27.71 18.92
N PRO A 19 -17.62 26.65 19.33
CA PRO A 19 -16.19 26.66 19.13
C PRO A 19 -16.01 26.80 17.62
N SER A 20 -15.26 27.83 17.21
CA SER A 20 -14.87 28.02 15.82
C SER A 20 -14.26 26.70 15.35
N MET A 21 -15.03 25.98 14.54
CA MET A 21 -14.62 24.77 13.86
C MET A 21 -13.54 25.22 12.88
N GLY A 22 -12.30 25.25 13.37
CA GLY A 22 -11.13 25.52 12.55
C GLY A 22 -11.14 24.51 11.43
N ILE A 23 -11.18 24.99 10.20
CA ILE A 23 -10.93 24.17 9.02
C ILE A 23 -9.50 23.70 9.17
N ILE A 24 -9.28 22.46 9.61
CA ILE A 24 -7.98 21.81 9.49
C ILE A 24 -7.76 21.64 7.99
N PRO A 25 -6.78 22.32 7.36
CA PRO A 25 -6.42 21.98 6.00
C PRO A 25 -5.95 20.52 6.03
N ALA A 26 -6.62 19.66 5.25
CA ALA A 26 -6.15 18.31 5.03
C ALA A 26 -4.82 18.40 4.30
N GLN A 27 -3.72 18.36 5.05
CA GLN A 27 -2.39 18.31 4.47
C GLN A 27 -2.22 16.92 3.89
N GLN A 28 -2.59 16.78 2.62
CA GLN A 28 -2.23 15.61 1.83
C GLN A 28 -0.71 15.69 1.63
N GLU A 29 0.05 15.06 2.51
CA GLU A 29 1.44 14.71 2.19
C GLU A 29 1.40 13.69 1.06
N HIS A 30 1.35 14.19 -0.19
CA HIS A 30 1.79 13.40 -1.33
C HIS A 30 3.31 13.39 -1.26
N GLY A 31 3.85 12.43 -0.52
CA GLY A 31 5.27 12.14 -0.55
C GLY A 31 5.70 11.84 -1.99
N GLU A 32 6.93 12.23 -2.35
CA GLU A 32 7.50 11.97 -3.66
C GLU A 32 7.33 10.49 -4.05
N PRO A 33 6.91 10.18 -5.29
CA PRO A 33 6.76 8.81 -5.74
C PRO A 33 8.10 8.07 -5.61
N SER A 34 8.01 6.80 -5.21
CA SER A 34 9.18 5.92 -5.16
C SER A 34 9.85 5.81 -6.53
N LEU A 35 11.14 5.50 -6.57
CA LEU A 35 11.95 5.49 -7.78
C LEU A 35 11.30 4.71 -8.95
N LEU A 36 10.70 3.55 -8.68
CA LEU A 36 9.99 2.72 -9.67
C LEU A 36 8.89 3.45 -10.46
N PHE A 37 8.24 4.46 -9.85
CA PHE A 37 7.06 5.15 -10.38
C PHE A 37 7.31 6.63 -10.68
N ARG A 38 8.56 7.05 -10.78
CA ARG A 38 8.91 8.44 -11.15
C ARG A 38 8.79 8.73 -12.64
N SER A 39 8.72 7.67 -13.45
CA SER A 39 8.61 7.75 -14.90
C SER A 39 7.48 6.84 -15.36
N ASP A 40 6.83 7.23 -16.45
CA ASP A 40 5.84 6.41 -17.16
C ASP A 40 6.49 5.47 -18.20
N GLU A 41 7.83 5.46 -18.28
CA GLU A 41 8.57 4.57 -19.17
C GLU A 41 8.37 3.09 -18.82
N THR A 42 8.28 2.24 -19.85
CA THR A 42 8.13 0.80 -19.68
C THR A 42 9.43 0.15 -19.26
N ILE A 43 9.38 -0.66 -18.20
CA ILE A 43 10.53 -1.44 -17.73
C ILE A 43 10.37 -2.88 -18.24
N GLU A 44 11.33 -3.34 -19.04
CA GLU A 44 11.43 -4.75 -19.41
C GLU A 44 12.14 -5.53 -18.29
N LEU A 45 11.51 -6.59 -17.82
CA LEU A 45 12.03 -7.44 -16.75
C LEU A 45 11.64 -8.90 -16.95
N THR A 46 12.40 -9.80 -16.34
CA THR A 46 12.13 -11.23 -16.32
C THR A 46 11.86 -11.70 -14.89
N LEU A 47 10.70 -12.31 -14.66
CA LEU A 47 10.38 -12.98 -13.40
C LEU A 47 10.64 -14.49 -13.55
N THR A 48 11.63 -14.99 -12.83
CA THR A 48 11.97 -16.43 -12.77
C THR A 48 11.39 -17.05 -11.51
N MET A 49 10.58 -18.10 -11.66
CA MET A 49 9.94 -18.81 -10.55
C MET A 49 9.61 -20.27 -10.92
N GLY A 50 9.30 -21.08 -9.91
CA GLY A 50 8.71 -22.41 -10.11
C GLY A 50 7.26 -22.31 -10.60
N ILE A 51 7.06 -22.03 -11.90
CA ILE A 51 5.76 -21.72 -12.51
C ILE A 51 4.65 -22.71 -12.09
N ARG A 52 4.89 -24.02 -12.20
CA ARG A 52 3.88 -25.04 -11.87
C ARG A 52 3.51 -25.06 -10.39
N THR A 53 4.49 -24.88 -9.51
CA THR A 53 4.28 -24.87 -8.05
C THR A 53 3.44 -23.66 -7.67
N VAL A 54 3.83 -22.48 -8.16
CA VAL A 54 3.16 -21.22 -7.82
C VAL A 54 1.74 -21.17 -8.37
N LEU A 55 1.52 -21.54 -9.64
CA LEU A 55 0.18 -21.44 -10.25
C LEU A 55 -0.81 -22.50 -9.72
N ARG A 56 -0.32 -23.58 -9.11
CA ARG A 56 -1.17 -24.59 -8.46
C ARG A 56 -1.46 -24.28 -6.99
N ASP A 57 -0.64 -23.43 -6.38
CA ASP A 57 -0.85 -22.99 -5.00
C ASP A 57 -1.87 -21.83 -4.95
N VAL A 58 -3.14 -22.22 -5.06
CA VAL A 58 -4.30 -21.32 -5.10
C VAL A 58 -5.24 -21.52 -3.91
N GLY A 59 -4.83 -22.31 -2.90
CA GLY A 59 -5.55 -22.50 -1.65
C GLY A 59 -5.59 -21.23 -0.79
N ASP A 60 -6.41 -21.23 0.25
CA ASP A 60 -6.47 -20.10 1.19
C ASP A 60 -5.24 -20.00 2.10
N ASP A 61 -4.56 -21.12 2.31
CA ASP A 61 -3.33 -21.33 3.07
C ASP A 61 -2.04 -21.22 2.25
N ARG A 62 -2.14 -20.76 1.00
CA ARG A 62 -1.03 -20.61 0.05
C ARG A 62 0.21 -19.91 0.62
N GLU A 63 1.36 -20.45 0.22
CA GLU A 63 2.66 -20.09 0.77
C GLU A 63 3.39 -19.02 -0.06
N GLN A 64 4.51 -18.56 0.48
CA GLN A 64 5.45 -17.67 -0.21
C GLN A 64 6.54 -18.52 -0.87
N HIS A 65 6.60 -18.46 -2.20
CA HIS A 65 7.57 -19.21 -3.01
C HIS A 65 8.77 -18.34 -3.37
N PRO A 66 10.01 -18.88 -3.41
CA PRO A 66 11.17 -18.14 -3.87
C PRO A 66 11.07 -17.83 -5.36
N ALA A 67 11.52 -16.63 -5.75
CA ALA A 67 11.63 -16.19 -7.12
C ALA A 67 12.81 -15.23 -7.30
N ARG A 68 13.11 -14.89 -8.55
CA ARG A 68 14.11 -13.89 -8.94
C ARG A 68 13.51 -12.96 -9.99
N ILE A 69 13.79 -11.68 -9.88
CA ILE A 69 13.52 -10.72 -10.95
C ILE A 69 14.86 -10.26 -11.53
N SER A 70 14.95 -10.14 -12.85
CA SER A 70 16.10 -9.54 -13.53
C SER A 70 15.67 -8.46 -14.51
N TYR A 71 16.47 -7.41 -14.65
CA TYR A 71 16.22 -6.31 -15.56
C TYR A 71 17.52 -5.61 -15.95
N LEU A 72 17.50 -4.88 -17.07
CA LEU A 72 18.61 -4.04 -17.50
C LEU A 72 18.52 -2.67 -16.81
N SER A 73 19.54 -2.29 -16.05
CA SER A 73 19.59 -0.98 -15.41
C SER A 73 19.92 0.13 -16.41
N SER A 74 19.71 1.39 -16.01
CA SER A 74 20.09 2.58 -16.78
C SER A 74 21.59 2.62 -17.12
N ASN A 75 22.43 1.91 -16.36
CA ASN A 75 23.87 1.86 -16.55
C ASN A 75 24.30 0.73 -17.51
N GLY A 76 23.35 -0.03 -18.06
CA GLY A 76 23.61 -1.18 -18.93
C GLY A 76 23.98 -2.46 -18.19
N GLU A 77 23.89 -2.49 -16.85
CA GLU A 77 24.15 -3.68 -16.05
C GLU A 77 22.87 -4.50 -15.82
N ILE A 78 22.98 -5.83 -15.90
CA ILE A 78 21.90 -6.75 -15.52
C ILE A 78 21.86 -6.81 -13.99
N VAL A 79 20.73 -6.36 -13.43
CA VAL A 79 20.46 -6.44 -11.99
C VAL A 79 19.57 -7.65 -11.74
N GLU A 80 19.92 -8.48 -10.75
CA GLU A 80 19.11 -9.60 -10.30
C GLU A 80 18.74 -9.48 -8.82
N LEU A 81 17.46 -9.61 -8.49
CA LEU A 81 16.98 -9.50 -7.13
C LEU A 81 16.18 -10.74 -6.73
N PRO A 82 16.61 -11.48 -5.68
CA PRO A 82 15.76 -12.50 -5.08
C PRO A 82 14.56 -11.87 -4.37
N LEU A 83 13.42 -12.51 -4.49
CA LEU A 83 12.17 -12.11 -3.85
C LEU A 83 11.35 -13.34 -3.49
N LYS A 84 10.26 -13.12 -2.74
CA LYS A 84 9.23 -14.14 -2.55
C LYS A 84 7.97 -13.74 -3.29
N ILE A 85 7.19 -14.73 -3.71
CA ILE A 85 5.94 -14.50 -4.44
C ILE A 85 4.83 -15.41 -3.92
N ARG A 86 3.59 -14.97 -4.10
CA ARG A 86 2.42 -15.84 -3.92
C ARG A 86 1.29 -15.40 -4.82
N THR A 87 0.37 -16.31 -5.11
CA THR A 87 -0.87 -15.96 -5.81
C THR A 87 -1.75 -15.06 -4.93
N ARG A 88 -2.51 -14.17 -5.56
CA ARG A 88 -3.34 -13.15 -4.91
C ARG A 88 -4.77 -13.20 -5.45
N GLY A 89 -5.69 -12.60 -4.71
CA GLY A 89 -7.09 -12.47 -5.11
C GLY A 89 -7.91 -13.65 -4.62
N HIS A 90 -9.20 -13.61 -4.92
CA HIS A 90 -10.13 -14.70 -4.63
C HIS A 90 -10.64 -15.28 -5.95
N PHE A 91 -11.43 -14.50 -6.69
CA PHE A 91 -12.02 -14.92 -7.96
C PHE A 91 -10.99 -15.21 -9.05
N ARG A 92 -10.10 -14.25 -9.34
CA ARG A 92 -9.06 -14.37 -10.39
C ARG A 92 -7.91 -15.33 -10.02
N ARG A 93 -7.92 -15.87 -8.80
CA ARG A 93 -6.95 -16.87 -8.36
C ARG A 93 -7.38 -18.28 -8.73
N ASP A 94 -8.69 -18.48 -8.88
CA ASP A 94 -9.27 -19.75 -9.27
C ASP A 94 -8.89 -20.07 -10.73
N PRO A 95 -8.26 -21.23 -10.99
CA PRO A 95 -7.92 -21.67 -12.34
C PRO A 95 -9.12 -21.79 -13.28
N MET A 96 -10.35 -21.93 -12.76
CA MET A 96 -11.56 -21.92 -13.58
C MET A 96 -11.84 -20.53 -14.20
N ASN A 97 -11.32 -19.46 -13.60
CA ASN A 97 -11.57 -18.08 -14.02
C ASN A 97 -10.36 -17.45 -14.73
N CYS A 98 -9.14 -17.93 -14.47
CA CYS A 98 -7.94 -17.36 -15.07
C CYS A 98 -6.79 -18.37 -15.14
N ASP A 99 -6.14 -18.46 -16.31
CA ASP A 99 -4.96 -19.32 -16.50
C ASP A 99 -3.72 -18.80 -15.74
N PHE A 100 -3.68 -17.51 -15.43
CA PHE A 100 -2.58 -16.87 -14.72
C PHE A 100 -3.09 -15.95 -13.59
N PRO A 101 -3.03 -16.41 -12.33
CA PRO A 101 -3.49 -15.62 -11.20
C PRO A 101 -2.63 -14.37 -11.01
N PRO A 102 -3.20 -13.28 -10.47
CA PRO A 102 -2.40 -12.12 -10.10
C PRO A 102 -1.43 -12.50 -8.98
N LEU A 103 -0.22 -11.96 -9.01
CA LEU A 103 0.85 -12.29 -8.08
C LEU A 103 1.09 -11.14 -7.10
N ARG A 104 1.52 -11.50 -5.91
CA ARG A 104 2.09 -10.56 -4.95
C ARG A 104 3.58 -10.80 -4.88
N LEU A 105 4.36 -9.83 -5.36
CA LEU A 105 5.81 -9.81 -5.31
C LEU A 105 6.22 -9.22 -3.96
N ASN A 106 7.11 -9.88 -3.24
CA ASN A 106 7.55 -9.51 -1.90
C ASN A 106 9.07 -9.37 -1.89
N PHE A 107 9.54 -8.13 -1.98
CA PHE A 107 10.94 -7.78 -2.01
C PHE A 107 11.47 -7.74 -0.58
N ALA A 108 12.60 -8.41 -0.31
CA ALA A 108 13.26 -8.24 0.97
C ALA A 108 13.87 -6.83 1.01
N SER A 109 13.54 -6.02 2.03
CA SER A 109 13.98 -4.62 2.13
C SER A 109 15.50 -4.45 2.06
N LYS A 110 16.27 -5.48 2.45
CA LYS A 110 17.74 -5.47 2.37
C LYS A 110 18.28 -5.72 0.96
N THR A 111 17.49 -6.32 0.09
CA THR A 111 17.91 -6.78 -1.24
C THR A 111 17.60 -5.76 -2.32
N SER A 112 16.60 -4.91 -2.12
CA SER A 112 16.22 -3.89 -3.11
C SER A 112 16.94 -2.53 -2.94
N GLY A 113 17.83 -2.37 -1.96
CA GLY A 113 18.58 -1.11 -1.79
C GLY A 113 19.47 -0.80 -3.00
N ASN A 114 19.53 0.47 -3.39
CA ASN A 114 20.23 0.95 -4.60
C ASN A 114 19.67 0.36 -5.92
N THR A 115 18.41 -0.06 -5.92
CA THR A 115 17.73 -0.54 -7.13
C THR A 115 16.48 0.29 -7.40
N ILE A 116 15.89 0.14 -8.59
CA ILE A 116 14.61 0.80 -8.88
C ILE A 116 13.47 0.33 -7.96
N PHE A 117 13.63 -0.83 -7.33
CA PHE A 117 12.69 -1.40 -6.36
C PHE A 117 12.98 -0.98 -4.91
N GLU A 118 13.89 -0.03 -4.68
CA GLU A 118 14.16 0.47 -3.34
C GLU A 118 12.91 1.05 -2.70
N GLY A 119 12.72 0.75 -1.41
CA GLY A 119 11.52 1.11 -0.66
C GLY A 119 10.26 0.32 -1.02
N GLN A 120 10.32 -0.60 -1.99
CA GLN A 120 9.22 -1.52 -2.27
C GLN A 120 9.28 -2.70 -1.31
N ASP A 121 8.23 -2.89 -0.50
CA ASP A 121 8.02 -4.12 0.29
C ASP A 121 7.20 -5.11 -0.54
N LYS A 122 6.01 -4.71 -0.99
CA LYS A 122 5.06 -5.60 -1.68
C LYS A 122 4.46 -4.94 -2.90
N LEU A 123 4.79 -5.46 -4.07
CA LEU A 123 4.22 -5.04 -5.35
C LEU A 123 3.10 -6.00 -5.76
N LYS A 124 2.03 -5.44 -6.33
CA LYS A 124 0.91 -6.20 -6.88
C LYS A 124 1.09 -6.23 -8.38
N SER A 125 1.04 -7.41 -8.97
CA SER A 125 0.77 -7.55 -10.41
C SER A 125 -0.73 -7.61 -10.68
#